data_AF-A0A935W8X8-F1
#
_entry.id   AF-A0A935W8X8-F1
#
_cell.length_a   1.000
_cell.length_b   1.000
_cell.length_c   1.000
_cell.angle_alpha   90.00
_cell.angle_beta   90.00
_cell.angle_gamma   90.00
#
_symmetry.space_group_name_H-M   'P 1'
#
loop_
_entity.id
_entity.type
_entity.pdbx_description
1 polymer ?
#
loop_
_entity_poly.entity_id
_entity_poly.type
_entity_poly.pdbx_seq_one_letter_code
_entity_poly.pdbx_strand_id
1 'polypeptide(L)'
;MYSSINANETDSLKIPPNSYSIIPALNFKDTDIRDIFRGIALEYETNIMLDNQINKRASVALFKICVFDAVKIIAEDNDLEFAFDENRFFVKTKVIIPPKPPEPLNFLNQLLYMMKLMKRWMLF
;
A
#
# COMPACT_ATOMS: atom_id res chain seq x y z
N MET A 1 20.55 43.11 -4.39
CA MET A 1 19.83 42.34 -3.37
C MET A 1 18.49 41.92 -3.97
N TYR A 2 18.38 40.67 -4.41
CA TYR A 2 17.10 40.08 -4.80
C TYR A 2 16.77 38.98 -3.79
N SER A 3 15.69 39.22 -3.05
CA SER A 3 14.99 38.20 -2.27
C SER A 3 14.20 37.30 -3.20
N SER A 4 14.20 35.98 -2.96
CA SER A 4 13.25 34.93 -3.41
C SER A 4 13.98 33.59 -3.25
N ILE A 5 13.48 32.51 -2.66
CA ILE A 5 12.13 32.05 -2.31
C ILE A 5 12.32 30.83 -1.39
N ASN A 6 11.47 30.69 -0.37
CA ASN A 6 11.31 29.43 0.37
C ASN A 6 10.72 28.38 -0.58
N ALA A 7 11.52 27.38 -0.95
CA ALA A 7 11.02 26.13 -1.51
C ALA A 7 10.98 25.13 -0.36
N ASN A 8 9.77 24.90 0.12
CA ASN A 8 9.39 23.90 1.10
C ASN A 8 10.17 22.60 0.92
N GLU A 9 10.52 21.96 2.04
CA GLU A 9 10.96 20.58 2.17
C GLU A 9 10.18 19.68 1.20
N THR A 10 10.70 19.55 -0.01
CA THR A 10 10.32 18.47 -0.90
C THR A 10 11.08 17.32 -0.29
N ASP A 11 10.41 16.62 0.63
CA ASP A 11 10.74 15.26 1.01
C ASP A 11 11.10 14.56 -0.29
N SER A 12 12.41 14.46 -0.51
CA SER A 12 12.97 13.96 -1.73
C SER A 12 12.72 12.48 -1.60
N LEU A 13 11.52 12.04 -2.01
CA LEU A 13 11.14 10.63 -2.05
C LEU A 13 12.18 9.98 -2.95
N LYS A 14 13.24 9.49 -2.32
CA LYS A 14 14.30 8.74 -2.97
C LYS A 14 13.63 7.44 -3.35
N ILE A 15 13.37 7.32 -4.63
CA ILE A 15 12.76 6.15 -5.23
C ILE A 15 13.91 5.18 -5.57
N PRO A 16 13.69 3.85 -5.52
CA PRO A 16 14.71 2.86 -5.84
C PRO A 16 15.38 3.07 -7.22
N PRO A 17 16.59 2.53 -7.44
CA PRO A 17 17.26 2.64 -8.73
C PRO A 17 16.40 2.06 -9.86
N ASN A 18 16.58 2.62 -11.06
CA ASN A 18 15.91 2.19 -12.30
C ASN A 18 14.37 2.20 -12.27
N SER A 19 13.77 2.89 -11.30
CA SER A 19 12.31 2.96 -11.17
C SER A 19 11.61 3.67 -12.32
N TYR A 20 12.31 4.58 -13.01
CA TYR A 20 11.83 5.27 -14.20
C TYR A 20 12.14 4.54 -15.50
N SER A 21 12.82 3.39 -15.46
CA SER A 21 13.08 2.59 -16.65
C SER A 21 11.77 2.13 -17.26
N ILE A 22 11.68 2.21 -18.58
CA ILE A 22 10.46 1.86 -19.32
C ILE A 22 10.47 0.37 -19.64
N ILE A 23 9.42 -0.32 -19.20
CA ILE A 23 9.07 -1.67 -19.59
C ILE A 23 8.38 -1.60 -20.97
N PRO A 24 9.01 -2.10 -22.06
CA PRO A 24 8.44 -2.00 -23.39
C PRO A 24 7.17 -2.84 -23.53
N ALA A 25 7.22 -4.08 -23.07
CA ALA A 25 6.09 -5.00 -23.02
C ALA A 25 6.35 -6.07 -21.95
N LEU A 26 5.33 -6.39 -21.16
CA LEU A 26 5.36 -7.45 -20.16
C LEU A 26 4.07 -8.25 -20.26
N ASN A 27 4.16 -9.57 -20.35
CA ASN A 27 2.98 -10.42 -20.44
C ASN A 27 3.21 -11.72 -19.65
N PHE A 28 2.46 -11.86 -18.56
CA PHE A 28 2.40 -13.06 -17.73
C PHE A 28 0.96 -13.53 -17.64
N LYS A 29 0.76 -14.84 -17.76
CA LYS A 29 -0.55 -15.47 -17.64
C LYS A 29 -0.49 -16.54 -16.58
N ASP A 30 -1.36 -16.40 -15.59
CA ASP A 30 -1.50 -17.34 -14.47
C ASP A 30 -0.15 -17.68 -13.81
N THR A 31 0.64 -16.65 -13.49
CA THR A 31 1.97 -16.80 -12.89
C THR A 31 1.92 -16.43 -11.41
N ASP A 32 2.77 -17.05 -10.57
CA ASP A 32 2.95 -16.63 -9.18
C ASP A 32 3.43 -15.17 -9.15
N ILE A 33 2.75 -14.32 -8.39
CA ILE A 33 3.09 -12.90 -8.26
C ILE A 33 4.55 -12.72 -7.81
N ARG A 34 5.06 -13.63 -6.99
CA ARG A 34 6.46 -13.59 -6.56
C ARG A 34 7.43 -13.76 -7.72
N ASP A 35 7.09 -14.61 -8.67
CA ASP A 35 7.91 -14.84 -9.85
C ASP A 35 7.83 -13.68 -10.84
N ILE A 36 6.66 -13.05 -10.98
CA ILE A 36 6.48 -11.83 -11.77
C ILE A 36 7.40 -10.71 -11.23
N PHE A 37 7.33 -10.43 -9.92
CA PHE A 37 8.16 -9.39 -9.30
C PHE A 37 9.65 -9.72 -9.32
N ARG A 38 10.04 -11.00 -9.15
CA ARG A 38 11.43 -11.43 -9.33
C ARG A 38 11.92 -11.21 -10.76
N GLY A 39 11.08 -11.48 -11.75
CA GLY A 39 11.39 -11.20 -13.15
C GLY A 39 11.67 -9.72 -13.38
N ILE A 40 10.80 -8.84 -12.88
CA ILE A 40 10.99 -7.38 -12.99
C ILE A 40 12.26 -6.93 -12.24
N ALA A 41 12.52 -7.45 -11.04
CA ALA A 41 13.70 -7.11 -10.26
C ALA A 41 15.01 -7.42 -11.02
N LEU A 42 15.07 -8.61 -11.64
CA LEU A 42 16.24 -9.06 -12.39
C LEU A 42 16.41 -8.34 -13.72
N GLU A 43 15.31 -8.11 -14.45
CA GLU A 43 15.35 -7.50 -15.79
C GLU A 43 15.72 -6.01 -15.74
N TYR A 44 15.24 -5.28 -14.73
CA TYR A 44 15.44 -3.84 -14.62
C TYR A 44 16.47 -3.44 -13.53
N GLU A 45 17.21 -4.43 -13.01
CA GLU A 45 18.26 -4.23 -11.99
C GLU A 45 17.77 -3.38 -10.80
N THR A 46 16.62 -3.75 -10.25
CA THR A 46 15.98 -3.04 -9.14
C THR A 46 15.74 -3.99 -7.95
N ASN A 47 15.74 -3.46 -6.73
CA ASN A 47 15.54 -4.27 -5.54
C ASN A 47 14.05 -4.32 -5.20
N ILE A 48 13.45 -5.52 -5.24
CA ILE A 48 12.07 -5.75 -4.79
C ILE A 48 12.08 -6.76 -3.64
N MET A 49 11.54 -6.35 -2.49
CA MET A 49 11.35 -7.19 -1.32
C MET A 49 9.89 -7.61 -1.22
N LEU A 50 9.65 -8.92 -1.15
CA LEU A 50 8.33 -9.51 -1.07
C LEU A 50 8.15 -10.16 0.30
N ASP A 51 6.96 -9.98 0.89
CA ASP A 51 6.56 -10.74 2.06
C ASP A 51 6.37 -12.23 1.71
N ASN A 52 6.86 -13.12 2.56
CA ASN A 52 6.77 -14.58 2.37
C ASN A 52 5.33 -15.09 2.39
N GLN A 53 4.41 -14.33 2.99
CA GLN A 53 2.99 -14.67 3.07
C GLN A 53 2.24 -14.47 1.73
N ILE A 54 2.87 -13.86 0.72
CA ILE A 54 2.26 -13.66 -0.59
C ILE A 54 2.20 -15.00 -1.33
N ASN A 55 1.01 -15.58 -1.42
CA ASN A 55 0.73 -16.81 -2.16
C ASN A 55 -0.44 -16.59 -3.13
N LYS A 56 -0.26 -15.66 -4.09
CA LYS A 56 -1.27 -15.29 -5.08
C LYS A 56 -0.72 -15.49 -6.50
N ARG A 57 -1.61 -15.80 -7.44
CA ARG A 57 -1.32 -15.88 -8.88
C ARG A 57 -2.03 -14.74 -9.59
N ALA A 58 -1.37 -14.15 -10.58
CA ALA A 58 -1.91 -13.05 -11.37
C ALA A 58 -1.65 -13.25 -12.86
N SER A 59 -2.50 -12.63 -13.67
CA SER A 59 -2.25 -12.45 -15.10
C SER A 59 -2.10 -10.95 -15.36
N VAL A 60 -0.98 -10.56 -15.94
CA VAL A 60 -0.58 -9.16 -16.09
C VAL A 60 -0.12 -8.95 -17.52
N ALA A 61 -0.69 -7.97 -18.20
CA ALA A 61 -0.24 -7.52 -19.51
C ALA A 61 -0.05 -6.00 -19.46
N LEU A 62 1.20 -5.55 -19.51
CA LEU A 62 1.59 -4.15 -19.44
C LEU A 62 2.38 -3.75 -20.68
N PHE A 63 2.24 -2.51 -21.12
CA PHE A 63 2.91 -2.00 -22.31
C PHE A 63 3.34 -0.55 -22.09
N LYS A 64 4.60 -0.23 -22.41
CA LYS A 64 5.19 1.11 -22.30
C LYS A 64 4.89 1.80 -20.97
N ILE A 65 5.28 1.17 -19.87
CA ILE A 65 5.05 1.67 -18.51
C ILE A 65 6.37 1.73 -17.74
N CYS A 66 6.50 2.63 -16.77
CA CYS A 66 7.70 2.64 -15.93
C CYS A 66 7.66 1.51 -14.88
N VAL A 67 8.84 1.09 -14.41
CA VAL A 67 8.97 0.03 -13.39
C VAL A 67 8.18 0.36 -12.12
N PHE A 68 8.26 1.61 -11.65
CA PHE A 68 7.50 2.07 -10.49
C PHE A 68 6.00 1.82 -10.64
N ASP A 69 5.43 2.29 -11.75
CA ASP A 69 4.00 2.16 -12.02
C ASP A 69 3.62 0.69 -12.22
N ALA A 70 4.46 -0.10 -12.89
CA ALA A 70 4.22 -1.53 -13.05
C ALA A 70 4.14 -2.25 -11.70
N VAL A 71 5.09 -2.01 -10.80
CA VAL A 71 5.09 -2.65 -9.47
C VAL A 71 3.90 -2.19 -8.64
N LYS A 72 3.58 -0.89 -8.67
CA LYS A 72 2.43 -0.32 -7.98
C LYS A 72 1.11 -0.91 -8.47
N ILE A 73 0.88 -0.93 -9.78
CA ILE A 73 -0.37 -1.46 -10.38
C ILE A 73 -0.53 -2.95 -10.05
N ILE A 74 0.52 -3.76 -10.22
CA ILE A 74 0.45 -5.19 -9.92
C ILE A 74 0.13 -5.41 -8.44
N ALA A 75 0.70 -4.60 -7.53
CA ALA A 75 0.39 -4.71 -6.11
C ALA A 75 -1.06 -4.30 -5.79
N GLU A 76 -1.50 -3.14 -6.27
CA GLU A 76 -2.84 -2.60 -6.02
C GLU A 76 -3.95 -3.50 -6.59
N ASP A 77 -3.80 -4.00 -7.81
CA ASP A 77 -4.77 -4.91 -8.46
C ASP A 77 -4.92 -6.25 -7.74
N ASN A 78 -3.94 -6.63 -6.92
CA ASN A 78 -3.92 -7.89 -6.19
C ASN A 78 -4.14 -7.73 -4.68
N ASP A 79 -4.71 -6.60 -4.23
CA ASP A 79 -4.95 -6.28 -2.81
C ASP A 79 -3.68 -6.39 -1.94
N LEU A 80 -2.53 -6.04 -2.51
CA LEU A 80 -1.26 -5.98 -1.80
C LEU A 80 -0.97 -4.53 -1.42
N GLU A 81 -0.24 -4.37 -0.32
CA GLU A 81 0.24 -3.06 0.10
C GLU A 81 1.62 -2.83 -0.52
N PHE A 82 1.75 -1.71 -1.22
CA PHE A 82 2.97 -1.27 -1.87
C PHE A 82 3.59 -0.11 -1.09
N ALA A 83 4.88 -0.21 -0.81
CA ALA A 83 5.69 0.85 -0.23
C ALA A 83 7.08 0.83 -0.86
N PHE A 84 7.87 1.88 -0.65
CA PHE A 84 9.25 1.94 -1.14
C PHE A 84 10.11 2.78 -0.20
N ASP A 85 11.41 2.54 -0.24
CA ASP A 85 12.44 3.36 0.39
C ASP A 85 13.49 3.80 -0.64
N GLU A 86 14.60 4.39 -0.19
CA GLU A 86 15.67 4.91 -1.06
C GLU A 86 16.29 3.85 -1.97
N ASN A 87 16.15 2.56 -1.66
CA ASN A 87 16.91 1.50 -2.31
C ASN A 87 16.06 0.33 -2.82
N ARG A 88 14.85 0.13 -2.28
CA ARG A 88 14.00 -1.02 -2.60
C ARG A 88 12.50 -0.74 -2.55
N PHE A 89 11.78 -1.55 -3.31
CA PHE A 89 10.33 -1.71 -3.23
C PHE A 89 9.95 -2.73 -2.17
N PHE A 90 8.85 -2.51 -1.47
CA PHE A 90 8.23 -3.43 -0.55
C PHE A 90 6.82 -3.77 -1.01
N VAL A 91 6.55 -5.06 -1.12
CA VAL A 91 5.20 -5.57 -1.36
C VAL A 91 4.85 -6.53 -0.23
N LYS A 92 3.75 -6.25 0.47
CA LYS A 92 3.26 -7.06 1.58
C LYS A 92 1.77 -7.32 1.48
N THR A 93 1.29 -8.34 2.16
CA THR A 93 -0.15 -8.60 2.24
C THR A 93 -0.82 -7.50 3.06
N LYS A 94 -1.93 -6.95 2.57
CA LYS A 94 -2.71 -5.97 3.32
C LYS A 94 -3.24 -6.63 4.60
N VAL A 95 -2.81 -6.15 5.75
CA VAL A 95 -3.33 -6.62 7.05
C VAL A 95 -4.74 -6.07 7.20
N ILE A 96 -5.75 -6.93 7.08
CA ILE A 96 -7.12 -6.58 7.47
C ILE A 96 -7.13 -6.59 9.00
N ILE A 97 -6.88 -5.44 9.62
CA ILE A 97 -7.08 -5.30 11.06
C ILE A 97 -8.58 -5.50 11.29
N PRO A 98 -9.03 -6.55 11.98
CA PRO A 98 -10.45 -6.66 12.32
C PRO A 98 -10.84 -5.37 13.05
N PRO A 99 -12.04 -4.82 12.80
CA PRO A 99 -12.47 -3.62 13.50
C PRO A 99 -12.23 -3.86 14.98
N LYS A 100 -11.40 -3.01 15.61
CA LYS A 100 -11.02 -3.13 17.02
C LYS A 100 -12.31 -3.48 17.77
N PRO A 101 -12.38 -4.63 18.48
CA PRO A 101 -13.58 -4.99 19.21
C PRO A 101 -14.05 -3.75 19.97
N PRO A 102 -15.33 -3.34 19.84
CA PRO A 102 -15.80 -2.09 20.41
C PRO A 102 -15.33 -2.05 21.87
N GLU A 103 -14.53 -1.04 22.20
CA GLU A 103 -13.95 -0.94 23.53
C GLU A 103 -15.10 -1.03 24.55
N PRO A 104 -14.98 -1.84 25.62
CA PRO A 104 -16.01 -1.89 26.62
C PRO A 104 -16.25 -0.46 27.13
N LEU A 105 -17.51 -0.04 27.15
CA LEU A 105 -17.87 1.28 27.66
C LEU A 105 -17.30 1.41 29.08
N ASN A 106 -16.49 2.45 29.31
CA ASN A 106 -16.08 2.77 30.67
C ASN A 106 -17.31 3.10 31.53
N PHE A 107 -17.17 2.98 32.86
CA PHE A 107 -18.30 3.16 33.79
C PHE A 107 -19.05 4.48 33.60
N LEU A 108 -18.34 5.57 33.30
CA LEU A 108 -18.94 6.88 33.08
C LEU A 108 -19.77 6.94 31.80
N ASN A 109 -19.27 6.37 30.70
CA ASN A 109 -20.01 6.30 29.43
C ASN A 109 -21.18 5.32 29.54
N GLN A 110 -21.04 4.26 30.33
CA GLN A 110 -22.11 3.31 30.62
C GLN A 110 -23.22 3.96 31.45
N LEU A 111 -22.86 4.74 32.47
CA LEU A 111 -23.80 5.53 33.27
C LEU A 111 -24.51 6.58 32.40
N LEU A 112 -23.76 7.31 31.57
CA LEU A 112 -24.31 8.32 30.67
C LEU A 112 -25.29 7.70 29.65
N TYR A 113 -24.94 6.51 29.11
CA TYR A 113 -25.80 5.75 28.22
C TYR A 113 -27.08 5.30 28.91
N MET A 114 -26.98 4.75 30.13
CA MET A 114 -28.13 4.40 30.96
C MET A 114 -29.02 5.62 31.27
N MET A 115 -28.42 6.76 31.64
CA MET A 115 -29.15 8.00 31.89
C MET A 115 -29.86 8.53 30.63
N LYS A 116 -29.22 8.45 29.45
CA LYS A 116 -29.83 8.82 28.16
C LYS A 116 -31.00 7.91 27.82
N LEU A 117 -30.83 6.60 28.04
CA LEU A 117 -31.88 5.61 27.82
C LEU A 117 -33.06 5.92 28.74
N MET A 118 -32.81 6.04 30.05
CA MET A 118 -33.83 6.37 31.06
C MET A 118 -34.59 7.66 30.72
N LYS A 119 -33.90 8.73 30.29
CA LYS A 119 -34.55 9.98 29.87
C LYS A 119 -35.45 9.79 28.64
N ARG A 120 -35.09 8.90 27.71
CA ARG A 120 -35.90 8.61 26.52
C ARG A 120 -37.14 7.77 26.84
N TRP A 121 -37.05 6.89 27.84
CA TRP A 121 -38.19 6.13 28.36
C TRP A 121 -39.12 6.97 29.27
N MET A 122 -38.64 8.09 29.79
CA MET A 122 -39.45 9.05 30.58
C MET A 122 -40.26 10.05 29.72
N LEU A 123 -40.17 9.97 28.39
CA LEU A 123 -40.90 10.85 27.45
C LEU A 123 -42.13 10.17 26.81
N PHE A 124 -42.54 9.02 27.32
CA PHE A 124 -43.78 8.31 26.95
C PHE A 124 -44.68 8.13 28.18
#